data_AF-A0A4Q5UY04-F1
#
_entry.id   AF-A0A4Q5UY04-F1
#
_cell.length_a   1.000
_cell.length_b   1.000
_cell.length_c   1.000
_cell.angle_alpha   90.00
_cell.angle_beta   90.00
_cell.angle_gamma   90.00
#
_symmetry.space_group_name_H-M   'P 1'
#
loop_
_entity.id
_entity.type
_entity.pdbx_description
1 polymer ?
#
loop_
_entity_poly.entity_id
_entity_poly.type
_entity_poly.pdbx_seq_one_letter_code
_entity_poly.pdbx_strand_id
1 'polypeptide(L)'
;MKQIVYFLLLVLTGFTATAQNPTFSPATFTAEDQVTFTIDVTGTGMAGVTDAYLWIFSNPDIGGGTDGVTNGSWGNSSEAAKLTPAGPNKFSYTFTGTTMFGQTPAQLKTFGFLLKKKDGSAQTPDYKPFAFDPLIFVPSLARIFPAKVDKDDVVSVNFDQSYATTVNDQRMSPLTFTVVAYDDLGTAVGAPLTRALTKTEPTIWSGSFIPTASFTPAAGRTLAKFRYKFNGTVLDVNGATTPVSTQEWETVFTKMQ
;
A
#
# COMPACT_ATOMS: atom_id res chain seq x y z
N MET A 1 22.05 50.33 24.01
CA MET A 1 20.57 50.17 24.03
C MET A 1 19.98 49.83 22.66
N LYS A 2 20.35 50.51 21.57
CA LYS A 2 19.81 50.22 20.21
C LYS A 2 20.07 48.78 19.74
N GLN A 3 21.22 48.19 20.07
CA GLN A 3 21.57 46.83 19.65
C GLN A 3 20.83 45.71 20.43
N ILE A 4 20.37 46.00 21.64
CA ILE A 4 19.52 45.08 22.42
C ILE A 4 18.09 45.05 21.86
N VAL A 5 17.60 46.19 21.34
CA VAL A 5 16.28 46.27 20.70
C VAL A 5 16.21 45.47 19.41
N TYR A 6 17.27 45.47 18.59
CA TYR A 6 17.33 44.65 17.37
C TYR A 6 17.42 43.14 17.66
N PHE A 7 18.07 42.76 18.75
CA PHE A 7 18.14 41.35 19.18
C PHE A 7 16.80 40.85 19.73
N LEU A 8 16.03 41.70 20.43
CA LEU A 8 14.67 41.36 20.88
C LEU A 8 13.66 41.27 19.72
N LEU A 9 13.81 42.09 18.68
CA LEU A 9 12.93 42.05 17.51
C LEU A 9 13.10 40.77 16.68
N LEU A 10 14.32 40.20 16.66
CA LEU A 10 14.64 38.99 15.89
C LEU A 10 14.09 37.69 16.53
N VAL A 11 13.82 37.71 17.84
CA VAL A 11 13.27 36.55 18.58
C VAL A 11 11.73 36.51 18.53
N LEU A 12 11.09 37.61 18.12
CA LEU A 12 9.64 37.74 18.01
C LEU A 12 9.05 37.29 16.66
N THR A 13 9.87 36.88 15.69
CA THR A 13 9.39 36.08 14.56
C THR A 13 9.19 34.64 15.01
N GLY A 14 8.21 34.45 15.90
CA GLY A 14 7.66 33.16 16.26
C GLY A 14 7.15 32.51 14.98
N PHE A 15 7.93 31.58 14.45
CA PHE A 15 7.44 30.60 13.50
C PHE A 15 6.32 29.84 14.20
N THR A 16 5.07 30.21 13.93
CA THR A 16 3.96 29.31 14.13
C THR A 16 4.18 28.16 13.16
N ALA A 17 4.77 27.07 13.65
CA ALA A 17 4.77 25.80 12.93
C ALA A 17 3.30 25.36 12.85
N THR A 18 2.62 25.74 11.77
CA THR A 18 1.30 25.19 11.46
C THR A 18 1.51 23.70 11.24
N ALA A 19 0.99 22.87 12.13
CA ALA A 19 0.97 21.43 11.92
C ALA A 19 0.28 21.14 10.57
N GLN A 20 0.78 20.14 9.84
CA GLN A 20 0.20 19.75 8.55
C GLN A 20 -1.30 19.46 8.74
N ASN A 21 -2.15 20.12 7.96
CA ASN A 21 -3.60 19.97 8.06
C ASN A 21 -4.19 19.90 6.65
N PRO A 22 -4.77 18.76 6.23
CA PRO A 22 -4.96 17.52 6.98
C PRO A 22 -3.67 16.72 7.22
N THR A 23 -3.74 15.76 8.14
CA THR A 23 -2.72 14.70 8.36
C THR A 23 -3.22 13.35 7.86
N PHE A 24 -2.31 12.46 7.47
CA PHE A 24 -2.63 11.13 6.98
C PHE A 24 -1.87 10.04 7.75
N SER A 25 -2.52 8.90 7.95
CA SER A 25 -1.94 7.68 8.48
C SER A 25 -2.32 6.50 7.58
N PRO A 26 -1.35 5.85 6.90
CA PRO A 26 0.07 6.22 6.85
C PRO A 26 0.29 7.58 6.15
N ALA A 27 1.46 8.20 6.35
CA ALA A 27 1.78 9.51 5.76
C ALA A 27 2.01 9.46 4.24
N THR A 28 2.40 8.29 3.75
CA THR A 28 2.56 7.95 2.32
C THR A 28 1.73 6.71 2.05
N PHE A 29 1.00 6.69 0.94
CA PHE A 29 0.02 5.65 0.65
C PHE A 29 -0.24 5.56 -0.84
N THR A 30 -0.47 4.34 -1.31
CA THR A 30 -0.97 4.02 -2.65
C THR A 30 -2.50 4.05 -2.67
N ALA A 31 -3.10 3.96 -3.85
CA ALA A 31 -4.56 3.87 -3.99
C ALA A 31 -5.17 2.59 -3.37
N GLU A 32 -4.34 1.59 -3.05
CA GLU A 32 -4.72 0.30 -2.47
C GLU A 32 -4.53 0.23 -0.95
N ASP A 33 -3.94 1.27 -0.36
CA ASP A 33 -3.77 1.33 1.09
C ASP A 33 -5.03 1.85 1.75
N GLN A 34 -5.32 1.33 2.95
CA GLN A 34 -6.29 1.94 3.84
C GLN A 34 -5.64 3.15 4.48
N VAL A 35 -6.27 4.31 4.31
CA VAL A 35 -5.76 5.61 4.75
C VAL A 35 -6.76 6.23 5.69
N THR A 36 -6.28 6.66 6.85
CA THR A 36 -7.02 7.53 7.75
C THR A 36 -6.51 8.94 7.61
N PHE A 37 -7.38 9.89 7.29
CA PHE A 37 -7.04 11.30 7.43
C PHE A 37 -7.64 11.88 8.71
N THR A 38 -6.93 12.81 9.33
CA THR A 38 -7.43 13.64 10.44
C THR A 38 -7.29 15.10 10.06
N ILE A 39 -8.36 15.86 10.25
CA ILE A 39 -8.46 17.25 9.85
C ILE A 39 -8.97 18.13 10.98
N ASP A 40 -8.31 19.27 11.17
CA ASP A 40 -8.74 20.33 12.07
C ASP A 40 -9.51 21.40 11.28
N VAL A 41 -10.77 21.61 11.63
CA VAL A 41 -11.66 22.57 10.96
C VAL A 41 -11.73 23.92 11.67
N THR A 42 -10.84 24.18 12.63
CA THR A 42 -10.75 25.48 13.30
C THR A 42 -10.56 26.61 12.28
N GLY A 43 -11.33 27.68 12.42
CA GLY A 43 -11.28 28.84 11.51
C GLY A 43 -12.06 28.67 10.20
N THR A 44 -12.71 27.53 9.98
CA THR A 44 -13.60 27.31 8.83
C THR A 44 -15.08 27.50 9.23
N GLY A 45 -15.99 27.47 8.25
CA GLY A 45 -17.44 27.43 8.50
C GLY A 45 -17.91 26.18 9.26
N MET A 46 -17.02 25.21 9.48
CA MET A 46 -17.27 23.98 10.22
C MET A 46 -16.74 24.03 11.67
N ALA A 47 -16.15 25.14 12.12
CA ALA A 47 -15.71 25.26 13.51
C ALA A 47 -16.90 25.15 14.49
N GLY A 48 -16.74 24.36 15.56
CA GLY A 48 -17.75 24.16 16.60
C GLY A 48 -18.90 23.23 16.23
N VAL A 49 -18.90 22.61 15.05
CA VAL A 49 -19.92 21.61 14.69
C VAL A 49 -19.68 20.31 15.44
N THR A 50 -20.77 19.62 15.82
CA THR A 50 -20.71 18.30 16.47
C THR A 50 -20.51 17.18 15.46
N ASP A 51 -21.22 17.28 14.32
CA ASP A 51 -21.19 16.30 13.24
C ASP A 51 -20.66 16.94 11.96
N ALA A 52 -19.76 16.24 11.28
CA ALA A 52 -19.25 16.59 9.96
C ALA A 52 -19.40 15.40 9.01
N TYR A 53 -19.62 15.70 7.72
CA TYR A 53 -19.81 14.73 6.66
C TYR A 53 -18.81 15.00 5.53
N LEU A 54 -18.25 13.94 4.98
CA LEU A 54 -17.25 13.97 3.93
C LEU A 54 -17.92 14.20 2.56
N TRP A 55 -17.32 15.07 1.76
CA TRP A 55 -17.52 15.10 0.33
C TRP A 55 -16.15 14.92 -0.33
N ILE A 56 -15.95 13.81 -1.03
CA ILE A 56 -14.63 13.40 -1.55
C ILE A 56 -14.70 13.13 -3.05
N PHE A 57 -13.64 13.44 -3.79
CA PHE A 57 -13.58 13.31 -5.25
C PHE A 57 -12.17 12.95 -5.70
N SER A 58 -12.04 12.20 -6.79
CA SER A 58 -10.75 11.82 -7.38
C SER A 58 -10.34 12.76 -8.50
N ASN A 59 -9.03 12.80 -8.77
CA ASN A 59 -8.39 13.48 -9.89
C ASN A 59 -8.89 14.91 -10.17
N PRO A 60 -9.08 15.78 -9.15
CA PRO A 60 -9.76 17.06 -9.32
C PRO A 60 -9.15 18.01 -10.35
N ASP A 61 -7.84 17.88 -10.58
CA ASP A 61 -7.07 18.83 -11.39
C ASP A 61 -6.50 18.21 -12.68
N ILE A 62 -6.79 16.93 -12.96
CA ILE A 62 -6.16 16.18 -14.08
C ILE A 62 -7.14 15.47 -15.02
N GLY A 63 -8.46 15.55 -14.75
CA GLY A 63 -9.49 14.90 -15.55
C GLY A 63 -9.65 13.41 -15.26
N GLY A 64 -10.79 12.83 -15.70
CA GLY A 64 -11.12 11.43 -15.42
C GLY A 64 -11.44 11.12 -13.95
N GLY A 65 -11.75 12.15 -13.18
CA GLY A 65 -12.18 12.04 -11.78
C GLY A 65 -13.62 11.57 -11.61
N THR A 66 -13.91 11.05 -10.44
CA THR A 66 -15.24 10.62 -10.00
C THR A 66 -15.51 11.08 -8.58
N ASP A 67 -16.77 11.26 -8.23
CA ASP A 67 -17.17 11.44 -6.83
C ASP A 67 -16.97 10.14 -6.05
N GLY A 68 -16.71 10.28 -4.75
CA GLY A 68 -16.67 9.14 -3.84
C GLY A 68 -18.04 8.47 -3.69
N VAL A 69 -18.06 7.15 -3.58
CA VAL A 69 -19.29 6.35 -3.44
C VAL A 69 -20.11 6.71 -2.18
N THR A 70 -19.48 7.33 -1.20
CA THR A 70 -20.16 7.81 0.02
C THR A 70 -20.82 9.16 -0.15
N ASN A 71 -20.51 9.90 -1.22
CA ASN A 71 -21.15 11.18 -1.49
C ASN A 71 -22.66 10.95 -1.70
N GLY A 72 -23.47 11.70 -0.97
CA GLY A 72 -24.92 11.69 -1.10
C GLY A 72 -25.39 12.89 -1.93
N SER A 73 -26.53 13.45 -1.55
CA SER A 73 -26.97 14.73 -2.10
C SER A 73 -26.38 15.90 -1.32
N TRP A 74 -26.22 17.06 -1.96
CA TRP A 74 -25.67 18.24 -1.29
C TRP A 74 -26.47 18.65 -0.05
N GLY A 75 -27.81 18.68 -0.15
CA GLY A 75 -28.68 19.05 0.96
C GLY A 75 -28.97 17.93 1.96
N ASN A 76 -28.39 16.74 1.76
CA ASN A 76 -28.62 15.58 2.63
C ASN A 76 -27.46 14.58 2.49
N SER A 77 -26.42 14.78 3.29
CA SER A 77 -25.26 13.88 3.32
C SER A 77 -25.63 12.47 3.78
N SER A 78 -24.97 11.47 3.19
CA SER A 78 -25.10 10.07 3.59
C SER A 78 -24.48 9.82 4.98
N GLU A 79 -25.08 8.95 5.78
CA GLU A 79 -24.46 8.48 7.04
C GLU A 79 -23.14 7.75 6.80
N ALA A 80 -22.97 7.13 5.62
CA ALA A 80 -21.70 6.52 5.24
C ALA A 80 -20.55 7.54 5.12
N ALA A 81 -20.87 8.82 4.93
CA ALA A 81 -19.88 9.90 4.86
C ALA A 81 -19.64 10.57 6.23
N LYS A 82 -20.29 10.13 7.31
CA LYS A 82 -20.14 10.75 8.62
C LYS A 82 -18.72 10.54 9.16
N LEU A 83 -18.05 11.61 9.56
CA LEU A 83 -16.72 11.53 10.15
C LEU A 83 -16.76 11.19 11.64
N THR A 84 -15.68 10.58 12.13
CA THR A 84 -15.49 10.28 13.55
C THR A 84 -14.82 11.45 14.26
N PRO A 85 -15.37 11.96 15.37
CA PRO A 85 -14.72 13.00 16.17
C PRO A 85 -13.34 12.54 16.67
N ALA A 86 -12.34 13.41 16.54
CA ALA A 86 -10.94 13.15 16.89
C ALA A 86 -10.36 14.21 17.86
N GLY A 87 -11.23 15.01 18.47
CA GLY A 87 -10.88 16.11 19.39
C GLY A 87 -11.64 17.39 19.05
N PRO A 88 -11.38 18.49 19.79
CA PRO A 88 -12.02 19.78 19.52
C PRO A 88 -11.76 20.22 18.07
N ASN A 89 -12.84 20.48 17.32
CA ASN A 89 -12.80 20.81 15.89
C ASN A 89 -12.03 19.81 15.01
N LYS A 90 -11.80 18.58 15.47
CA LYS A 90 -11.04 17.58 14.73
C LYS A 90 -11.91 16.40 14.36
N PHE A 91 -11.79 15.99 13.10
CA PHE A 91 -12.54 14.87 12.54
C PHE A 91 -11.62 13.93 11.78
N SER A 92 -11.97 12.65 11.76
CA SER A 92 -11.23 11.60 11.08
C SER A 92 -12.13 10.74 10.22
N TYR A 93 -11.56 10.19 9.15
CA TYR A 93 -12.25 9.28 8.26
C TYR A 93 -11.26 8.30 7.63
N THR A 94 -11.68 7.05 7.47
CA THR A 94 -10.85 5.96 6.93
C THR A 94 -11.42 5.46 5.62
N PHE A 95 -10.58 5.31 4.60
CA PHE A 95 -11.00 4.80 3.29
C PHE A 95 -9.86 4.09 2.55
N THR A 96 -10.20 3.32 1.52
CA THR A 96 -9.26 2.83 0.50
C THR A 96 -9.64 3.48 -0.83
N GLY A 97 -8.66 4.00 -1.58
CA GLY A 97 -8.92 4.77 -2.80
C GLY A 97 -9.73 3.99 -3.83
N THR A 98 -9.31 2.77 -4.15
CA THR A 98 -9.98 1.93 -5.15
C THR A 98 -11.45 1.67 -4.84
N THR A 99 -11.79 1.38 -3.57
CA THR A 99 -13.18 1.14 -3.15
C THR A 99 -13.98 2.44 -3.05
N MET A 100 -13.35 3.52 -2.60
CA MET A 100 -14.01 4.83 -2.44
C MET A 100 -14.42 5.42 -3.80
N PHE A 101 -13.61 5.25 -4.84
CA PHE A 101 -13.87 5.86 -6.14
C PHE A 101 -14.36 4.86 -7.20
N GLY A 102 -14.31 3.54 -6.93
CA GLY A 102 -14.64 2.52 -7.92
C GLY A 102 -13.71 2.54 -9.13
N GLN A 103 -12.48 3.04 -8.96
CA GLN A 103 -11.48 3.19 -10.01
C GLN A 103 -10.29 2.26 -9.73
N THR A 104 -9.62 1.82 -10.78
CA THR A 104 -8.38 1.01 -10.65
C THR A 104 -7.24 1.87 -10.09
N PRO A 105 -6.23 1.26 -9.44
CA PRO A 105 -5.04 2.00 -8.97
C PRO A 105 -4.35 2.80 -10.09
N ALA A 106 -4.38 2.29 -11.32
CA ALA A 106 -3.78 2.97 -12.46
C ALA A 106 -4.51 4.27 -12.85
N GLN A 107 -5.82 4.36 -12.58
CA GLN A 107 -6.64 5.55 -12.85
C GLN A 107 -6.57 6.60 -11.74
N LEU A 108 -6.28 6.18 -10.51
CA LEU A 108 -6.20 7.08 -9.35
C LEU A 108 -4.81 7.71 -9.23
N LYS A 109 -4.73 9.03 -9.35
CA LYS A 109 -3.48 9.80 -9.18
C LYS A 109 -3.56 10.75 -8.02
N THR A 110 -4.67 11.47 -7.91
CA THR A 110 -4.90 12.41 -6.82
C THR A 110 -6.33 12.31 -6.32
N PHE A 111 -6.58 12.85 -5.14
CA PHE A 111 -7.93 13.07 -4.63
C PHE A 111 -7.99 14.40 -3.90
N GLY A 112 -9.21 14.85 -3.64
CA GLY A 112 -9.50 16.00 -2.81
C GLY A 112 -10.78 15.78 -2.03
N PHE A 113 -10.97 16.57 -0.98
CA PHE A 113 -12.19 16.49 -0.18
C PHE A 113 -12.52 17.80 0.52
N LEU A 114 -13.76 17.92 0.97
CA LEU A 114 -14.22 18.93 1.91
C LEU A 114 -15.10 18.29 2.98
N LEU A 115 -15.26 18.99 4.11
CA LEU A 115 -16.18 18.62 5.17
C LEU A 115 -17.37 19.58 5.15
N LYS A 116 -18.56 19.03 5.39
CA LYS A 116 -19.82 19.78 5.39
C LYS A 116 -20.78 19.33 6.48
N LYS A 117 -21.72 20.19 6.84
CA LYS A 117 -22.88 19.79 7.65
C LYS A 117 -23.78 18.83 6.86
N LYS A 118 -24.61 18.07 7.58
CA LYS A 118 -25.56 17.10 6.98
C LYS A 118 -26.46 17.73 5.91
N ASP A 119 -26.89 18.96 6.15
CA ASP A 119 -27.77 19.73 5.27
C ASP A 119 -27.03 20.58 4.23
N GLY A 120 -25.69 20.57 4.24
CA GLY A 120 -24.86 21.39 3.36
C GLY A 120 -24.89 22.89 3.65
N SER A 121 -25.45 23.33 4.79
CA SER A 121 -25.55 24.76 5.15
C SER A 121 -24.21 25.43 5.48
N ALA A 122 -23.18 24.64 5.79
CA ALA A 122 -21.82 25.11 5.99
C ALA A 122 -20.80 24.05 5.53
N GLN A 123 -19.60 24.51 5.20
CA GLN A 123 -18.50 23.68 4.70
C GLN A 123 -17.12 24.26 4.99
N THR A 124 -16.09 23.43 4.84
CA THR A 124 -14.71 23.84 4.68
C THR A 124 -14.41 24.26 3.24
N PRO A 125 -13.26 24.90 2.97
CA PRO A 125 -12.66 24.89 1.65
C PRO A 125 -12.35 23.46 1.18
N ASP A 126 -12.05 23.32 -0.10
CA ASP A 126 -11.49 22.10 -0.66
C ASP A 126 -10.07 21.88 -0.14
N TYR A 127 -9.81 20.69 0.36
CA TYR A 127 -8.47 20.18 0.65
C TYR A 127 -8.04 19.32 -0.54
N LYS A 128 -7.18 19.87 -1.40
CA LYS A 128 -6.70 19.21 -2.62
C LYS A 128 -5.48 19.92 -3.22
N PRO A 129 -4.73 19.24 -4.11
CA PRO A 129 -4.76 17.81 -4.37
C PRO A 129 -3.88 17.04 -3.38
N PHE A 130 -4.30 15.82 -3.03
CA PHE A 130 -3.47 14.82 -2.35
C PHE A 130 -3.12 13.72 -3.33
N ALA A 131 -1.84 13.37 -3.43
CA ALA A 131 -1.38 12.34 -4.35
C ALA A 131 -1.49 10.95 -3.72
N PHE A 132 -1.89 9.98 -4.54
CA PHE A 132 -1.58 8.58 -4.29
C PHE A 132 -0.16 8.33 -4.78
N ASP A 133 0.64 7.65 -3.96
CA ASP A 133 1.91 7.16 -4.43
C ASP A 133 1.66 6.20 -5.59
N PRO A 134 2.40 6.36 -6.71
CA PRO A 134 2.27 5.44 -7.81
C PRO A 134 2.62 4.03 -7.32
N LEU A 135 1.93 3.04 -7.87
CA LEU A 135 2.42 1.67 -7.81
C LEU A 135 3.70 1.61 -8.66
N ILE A 136 4.84 1.92 -8.05
CA ILE A 136 6.12 1.86 -8.72
C ILE A 136 6.51 0.39 -8.79
N PHE A 137 6.55 -0.13 -10.01
CA PHE A 137 7.24 -1.36 -10.32
C PHE A 137 8.73 -1.13 -10.09
N VAL A 138 9.24 -1.57 -8.94
CA VAL A 138 10.68 -1.59 -8.69
C VAL A 138 11.21 -2.93 -9.18
N PRO A 139 12.03 -2.97 -10.24
CA PRO A 139 12.67 -4.19 -10.64
C PRO A 139 13.61 -4.73 -9.57
N SER A 140 13.57 -6.04 -9.35
CA SER A 140 14.43 -6.72 -8.38
C SER A 140 14.66 -8.16 -8.80
N LEU A 141 15.68 -8.78 -8.21
CA LEU A 141 16.07 -10.17 -8.48
C LEU A 141 14.93 -11.15 -8.27
N ALA A 142 14.18 -10.98 -7.18
CA ALA A 142 13.01 -11.77 -6.86
C ALA A 142 11.82 -10.87 -6.60
N ARG A 143 10.72 -11.18 -7.28
CA ARG A 143 9.45 -10.46 -7.13
C ARG A 143 8.32 -11.43 -6.97
N ILE A 144 7.26 -10.91 -6.35
CA ILE A 144 6.02 -11.62 -6.16
C ILE A 144 4.84 -10.75 -6.63
N PHE A 145 3.81 -11.41 -7.16
CA PHE A 145 2.53 -10.80 -7.44
C PHE A 145 1.40 -11.73 -6.95
N PRO A 146 0.35 -11.21 -6.30
CA PRO A 146 0.19 -9.82 -5.88
C PRO A 146 1.22 -9.41 -4.81
N ALA A 147 1.45 -8.10 -4.64
CA ALA A 147 2.43 -7.60 -3.67
C ALA A 147 1.95 -7.79 -2.21
N LYS A 148 0.63 -7.73 -2.00
CA LYS A 148 -0.06 -8.17 -0.79
C LYS A 148 -0.76 -9.47 -1.14
N VAL A 149 -0.37 -10.57 -0.49
CA VAL A 149 -0.83 -11.90 -0.85
C VAL A 149 -1.88 -12.36 0.15
N ASP A 150 -3.07 -12.69 -0.32
CA ASP A 150 -4.01 -13.54 0.42
C ASP A 150 -3.67 -15.02 0.19
N LYS A 151 -4.02 -15.88 1.14
CA LYS A 151 -3.79 -17.33 1.06
C LYS A 151 -4.53 -17.99 -0.12
N ASP A 152 -5.59 -17.36 -0.62
CA ASP A 152 -6.40 -17.86 -1.73
C ASP A 152 -6.00 -17.25 -3.09
N ASP A 153 -5.04 -16.32 -3.12
CA ASP A 153 -4.58 -15.70 -4.35
C ASP A 153 -3.76 -16.67 -5.23
N VAL A 154 -3.80 -16.42 -6.54
CA VAL A 154 -2.79 -16.96 -7.45
C VAL A 154 -1.51 -16.17 -7.28
N VAL A 155 -0.53 -16.78 -6.62
CA VAL A 155 0.78 -16.18 -6.37
C VAL A 155 1.70 -16.47 -7.54
N SER A 156 2.24 -15.42 -8.15
CA SER A 156 3.29 -15.49 -9.16
C SER A 156 4.63 -15.04 -8.59
N VAL A 157 5.65 -15.89 -8.68
CA VAL A 157 7.04 -15.55 -8.35
C VAL A 157 7.82 -15.30 -9.64
N ASN A 158 8.65 -14.27 -9.63
CA ASN A 158 9.47 -13.87 -10.78
C ASN A 158 10.93 -13.75 -10.36
N PHE A 159 11.82 -14.42 -11.09
CA PHE A 159 13.26 -14.29 -10.99
C PHE A 159 13.77 -13.47 -12.19
N ASP A 160 14.36 -12.31 -11.93
CA ASP A 160 14.98 -11.46 -12.96
C ASP A 160 16.50 -11.41 -12.77
N GLN A 161 17.20 -12.18 -13.60
CA GLN A 161 18.64 -12.36 -13.54
C GLN A 161 19.41 -11.06 -13.80
N SER A 162 18.81 -10.05 -14.43
CA SER A 162 19.46 -8.74 -14.66
C SER A 162 19.81 -8.02 -13.36
N TYR A 163 19.15 -8.37 -12.25
CA TYR A 163 19.36 -7.78 -10.92
C TYR A 163 20.18 -8.69 -9.99
N ALA A 164 20.81 -9.74 -10.52
CA ALA A 164 21.62 -10.66 -9.75
C ALA A 164 22.94 -10.01 -9.31
N THR A 165 23.25 -10.11 -8.01
CA THR A 165 24.48 -9.56 -7.42
C THR A 165 25.52 -10.64 -7.07
N THR A 166 25.09 -11.90 -6.94
CA THR A 166 26.00 -13.02 -6.71
C THR A 166 26.38 -13.67 -8.03
N VAL A 167 27.60 -14.22 -8.12
CA VAL A 167 28.09 -14.93 -9.31
C VAL A 167 27.19 -16.11 -9.67
N ASN A 168 26.66 -16.82 -8.67
CA ASN A 168 25.76 -17.95 -8.90
C ASN A 168 24.44 -17.48 -9.50
N ASP A 169 23.81 -16.44 -8.94
CA ASP A 169 22.53 -15.94 -9.46
C ASP A 169 22.70 -15.37 -10.89
N GLN A 170 23.81 -14.70 -11.17
CA GLN A 170 24.13 -14.14 -12.49
C GLN A 170 24.32 -15.20 -13.58
N ARG A 171 24.79 -16.39 -13.20
CA ARG A 171 25.14 -17.49 -14.12
C ARG A 171 24.14 -18.64 -14.08
N MET A 172 23.20 -18.61 -13.13
CA MET A 172 22.24 -19.68 -12.93
C MET A 172 21.38 -19.84 -14.19
N SER A 173 21.17 -21.09 -14.60
CA SER A 173 20.09 -21.48 -15.50
C SER A 173 18.90 -21.90 -14.62
N PRO A 174 17.89 -21.04 -14.39
CA PRO A 174 16.80 -21.33 -13.46
C PRO A 174 15.89 -22.43 -14.02
N LEU A 175 15.49 -23.37 -13.17
CA LEU A 175 14.67 -24.52 -13.55
C LEU A 175 13.38 -24.60 -12.75
N THR A 176 13.45 -24.36 -11.44
CA THR A 176 12.32 -24.51 -10.53
C THR A 176 12.30 -23.39 -9.50
N PHE A 177 11.16 -23.19 -8.87
CA PHE A 177 11.07 -22.51 -7.58
C PHE A 177 10.59 -23.50 -6.52
N THR A 178 11.04 -23.27 -5.29
CA THR A 178 10.59 -24.02 -4.11
C THR A 178 9.91 -23.09 -3.13
N VAL A 179 8.78 -23.52 -2.58
CA VAL A 179 8.00 -22.81 -1.56
C VAL A 179 7.87 -23.66 -0.31
N VAL A 180 8.06 -23.06 0.86
CA VAL A 180 7.76 -23.66 2.16
C VAL A 180 6.77 -22.75 2.88
N ALA A 181 5.58 -23.27 3.17
CA ALA A 181 4.57 -22.53 3.92
C ALA A 181 4.69 -22.76 5.43
N TYR A 182 4.26 -21.78 6.22
CA TYR A 182 4.28 -21.83 7.68
C TYR A 182 2.91 -21.42 8.24
N ASP A 183 2.54 -22.04 9.35
CA ASP A 183 1.33 -21.71 10.10
C ASP A 183 1.53 -20.53 11.06
N ASP A 184 0.48 -20.15 11.76
CA ASP A 184 0.47 -19.03 12.72
C ASP A 184 1.33 -19.23 13.99
N LEU A 185 1.94 -20.40 14.18
CA LEU A 185 2.94 -20.68 15.22
C LEU A 185 4.35 -20.81 14.62
N GLY A 186 4.51 -20.56 13.33
CA GLY A 186 5.79 -20.68 12.63
C GLY A 186 6.21 -22.12 12.34
N THR A 187 5.28 -23.08 12.40
CA THR A 187 5.55 -24.49 12.04
C THR A 187 5.39 -24.67 10.53
N ALA A 188 6.32 -25.38 9.89
CA ALA A 188 6.23 -25.69 8.47
C ALA A 188 4.99 -26.54 8.18
N VAL A 189 4.23 -26.16 7.14
CA VAL A 189 2.99 -26.82 6.73
C VAL A 189 3.28 -27.73 5.55
N GLY A 190 3.17 -29.04 5.77
CA GLY A 190 3.38 -30.04 4.72
C GLY A 190 4.82 -30.10 4.19
N ALA A 191 4.99 -30.74 3.03
CA ALA A 191 6.28 -30.83 2.34
C ALA A 191 6.52 -29.58 1.46
N PRO A 192 7.80 -29.20 1.20
CA PRO A 192 8.11 -28.13 0.27
C PRO A 192 7.49 -28.35 -1.12
N LEU A 193 6.85 -27.32 -1.64
CA LEU A 193 6.30 -27.30 -3.00
C LEU A 193 7.41 -26.93 -3.98
N THR A 194 7.74 -27.81 -4.92
CA THR A 194 8.63 -27.48 -6.03
C THR A 194 7.87 -27.52 -7.36
N ARG A 195 8.07 -26.48 -8.17
CA ARG A 195 7.39 -26.30 -9.46
C ARG A 195 8.37 -25.77 -10.51
N ALA A 196 8.17 -26.16 -11.76
CA ALA A 196 8.97 -25.67 -12.87
C ALA A 196 8.76 -24.17 -13.08
N LEU A 197 9.82 -23.48 -13.49
CA LEU A 197 9.76 -22.11 -13.96
C LEU A 197 9.58 -22.08 -15.48
N THR A 198 8.83 -21.09 -15.95
CA THR A 198 8.71 -20.74 -17.36
C THR A 198 9.56 -19.53 -17.64
N LYS A 199 10.45 -19.60 -18.64
CA LYS A 199 11.18 -18.43 -19.13
C LYS A 199 10.23 -17.52 -19.88
N THR A 200 10.02 -16.30 -19.39
CA THR A 200 9.08 -15.32 -19.98
C THR A 200 9.78 -14.23 -20.76
N GLU A 201 11.03 -13.91 -20.40
CA GLU A 201 11.88 -12.94 -21.11
C GLU A 201 13.34 -13.44 -21.11
N PRO A 202 14.27 -12.83 -21.85
CA PRO A 202 15.67 -13.28 -21.91
C PRO A 202 16.34 -13.50 -20.55
N THR A 203 16.00 -12.68 -19.55
CA THR A 203 16.52 -12.74 -18.18
C THR A 203 15.45 -12.99 -17.12
N ILE A 204 14.19 -13.27 -17.51
CA ILE A 204 13.08 -13.41 -16.56
C ILE A 204 12.48 -14.80 -16.64
N TRP A 205 12.32 -15.41 -15.46
CA TRP A 205 11.65 -16.67 -15.25
C TRP A 205 10.53 -16.50 -14.24
N SER A 206 9.38 -17.11 -14.50
CA SER A 206 8.20 -17.00 -13.65
C SER A 206 7.59 -18.36 -13.34
N GLY A 207 6.90 -18.44 -12.22
CA GLY A 207 6.11 -19.60 -11.84
C GLY A 207 4.99 -19.18 -10.90
N SER A 208 3.94 -19.99 -10.80
CA SER A 208 2.78 -19.67 -9.96
C SER A 208 2.26 -20.85 -9.15
N PHE A 209 1.58 -20.53 -8.05
CA PHE A 209 0.91 -21.48 -7.18
C PHE A 209 -0.23 -20.80 -6.41
N ILE A 210 -1.17 -21.59 -5.90
CA ILE A 210 -2.20 -21.11 -4.96
C ILE A 210 -1.86 -21.69 -3.58
N PRO A 211 -1.63 -20.86 -2.54
CA PRO A 211 -1.20 -21.35 -1.24
C PRO A 211 -2.16 -22.36 -0.62
N THR A 212 -3.46 -22.07 -0.55
CA THR A 212 -4.46 -22.99 0.02
C THR A 212 -4.69 -24.25 -0.81
N ALA A 213 -4.41 -24.24 -2.11
CA ALA A 213 -4.44 -25.45 -2.94
C ALA A 213 -3.16 -26.31 -2.78
N SER A 214 -2.07 -25.71 -2.30
CA SER A 214 -0.75 -26.36 -2.20
C SER A 214 -0.41 -26.82 -0.79
N PHE A 215 -0.99 -26.20 0.23
CA PHE A 215 -0.67 -26.43 1.63
C PHE A 215 -1.95 -26.47 2.48
N THR A 216 -2.08 -27.51 3.29
CA THR A 216 -3.19 -27.69 4.22
C THR A 216 -2.67 -27.66 5.67
N PRO A 217 -2.91 -26.57 6.42
CA PRO A 217 -2.58 -26.51 7.84
C PRO A 217 -3.29 -27.60 8.65
N ALA A 218 -2.73 -27.95 9.80
CA ALA A 218 -3.42 -28.84 10.73
C ALA A 218 -4.74 -28.23 11.22
N ALA A 219 -5.64 -29.05 11.76
CA ALA A 219 -6.95 -28.60 12.24
C ALA A 219 -6.80 -27.44 13.26
N GLY A 220 -7.54 -26.36 13.04
CA GLY A 220 -7.50 -25.16 13.88
C GLY A 220 -6.28 -24.25 13.65
N ARG A 221 -5.46 -24.51 12.63
CA ARG A 221 -4.31 -23.69 12.25
C ARG A 221 -4.61 -22.90 10.97
N THR A 222 -3.89 -21.80 10.76
CA THR A 222 -4.01 -20.98 9.54
C THR A 222 -2.66 -20.78 8.88
N LEU A 223 -2.64 -20.64 7.55
CA LEU A 223 -1.44 -20.21 6.83
C LEU A 223 -1.11 -18.77 7.22
N ALA A 224 0.12 -18.53 7.68
CA ALA A 224 0.56 -17.21 8.13
C ALA A 224 1.58 -16.57 7.18
N LYS A 225 2.47 -17.39 6.60
CA LYS A 225 3.50 -16.93 5.67
C LYS A 225 4.05 -18.07 4.83
N PHE A 226 4.86 -17.73 3.84
CA PHE A 226 5.70 -18.70 3.15
C PHE A 226 7.06 -18.10 2.81
N ARG A 227 8.01 -18.99 2.58
CA ARG A 227 9.32 -18.67 2.03
C ARG A 227 9.47 -19.28 0.66
N TYR A 228 10.18 -18.60 -0.23
CA TYR A 228 10.46 -19.11 -1.56
C TYR A 228 11.90 -18.83 -2.00
N LYS A 229 12.41 -19.69 -2.87
CA LYS A 229 13.69 -19.53 -3.57
C LYS A 229 13.63 -20.12 -4.97
N PHE A 230 14.57 -19.72 -5.81
CA PHE A 230 14.73 -20.27 -7.14
C PHE A 230 15.90 -21.27 -7.14
N ASN A 231 15.72 -22.37 -7.86
CA ASN A 231 16.74 -23.40 -8.03
C ASN A 231 17.06 -23.56 -9.50
N GLY A 232 18.33 -23.79 -9.77
CA GLY A 232 18.83 -24.00 -11.11
C GLY A 232 20.21 -24.61 -11.07
N THR A 233 20.96 -24.40 -12.14
CA THR A 233 22.30 -24.94 -12.27
C THR A 233 23.27 -23.91 -12.81
N VAL A 234 24.55 -24.02 -12.43
CA VAL A 234 25.67 -23.26 -13.02
C VAL A 234 26.71 -24.23 -13.57
N LEU A 235 27.56 -23.77 -14.48
CA LEU A 235 28.76 -24.49 -14.86
C LEU A 235 29.90 -24.15 -13.88
N ASP A 236 30.55 -25.16 -13.32
CA ASP A 236 31.75 -24.96 -12.52
C ASP A 236 32.97 -24.62 -13.40
N VAL A 237 34.15 -24.49 -12.79
CA VAL A 237 35.41 -24.16 -13.50
C VAL A 237 35.83 -25.24 -14.50
N ASN A 238 35.32 -26.46 -14.37
CA ASN A 238 35.60 -27.59 -15.26
C ASN A 238 34.49 -27.79 -16.30
N GLY A 239 33.48 -26.90 -16.33
CA GLY A 239 32.32 -27.02 -17.21
C GLY A 239 31.28 -28.06 -16.76
N ALA A 240 31.37 -28.59 -15.53
CA ALA A 240 30.38 -29.50 -14.98
C ALA A 240 29.17 -28.73 -14.43
N THR A 241 27.97 -29.30 -14.63
CA THR A 241 26.72 -28.69 -14.14
C THR A 241 26.57 -28.93 -12.64
N THR A 242 26.49 -27.86 -11.86
CA THR A 242 26.34 -27.90 -10.40
C THR A 242 25.02 -27.23 -9.99
N PRO A 243 24.20 -27.86 -9.12
CA PRO A 243 22.97 -27.25 -8.63
C PRO A 243 23.26 -26.06 -7.71
N VAL A 244 22.48 -25.00 -7.88
CA VAL A 244 22.53 -23.81 -7.01
C VAL A 244 21.11 -23.37 -6.67
N SER A 245 20.99 -22.69 -5.54
CA SER A 245 19.77 -22.00 -5.14
C SER A 245 20.08 -20.56 -4.77
N THR A 246 19.12 -19.69 -5.01
CA THR A 246 19.16 -18.31 -4.51
C THR A 246 19.02 -18.29 -2.99
N GLN A 247 19.18 -17.10 -2.39
CA GLN A 247 18.65 -16.83 -1.05
C GLN A 247 17.13 -17.07 -0.99
N GLU A 248 16.60 -17.16 0.22
CA GLU A 248 15.16 -17.28 0.47
C GLU A 248 14.54 -15.91 0.73
N TRP A 249 13.38 -15.67 0.14
CA TRP A 249 12.52 -14.52 0.42
C TRP A 249 11.30 -14.97 1.22
N GLU A 250 10.80 -14.12 2.10
CA GLU A 250 9.63 -14.37 2.93
C GLU A 250 8.47 -13.45 2.51
N THR A 251 7.26 -14.00 2.50
CA THR A 251 6.02 -13.25 2.27
C THR A 251 5.00 -13.65 3.33
N VAL A 252 4.46 -12.64 4.01
CA VAL A 252 3.40 -12.80 5.02
C VAL A 252 2.05 -12.67 4.33
N PHE A 253 1.10 -13.54 4.67
CA PHE A 253 -0.25 -13.40 4.15
C PHE A 253 -0.94 -12.20 4.79
N THR A 254 -1.51 -11.34 3.96
CA THR A 254 -2.31 -10.21 4.40
C THR A 254 -3.76 -10.57 4.22
N LYS A 255 -4.55 -10.56 5.30
CA LYS A 255 -6.00 -10.74 5.20
C LYS A 255 -6.56 -9.54 4.45
N MET A 256 -6.99 -9.72 3.21
CA MET A 256 -7.79 -8.68 2.55
C MET A 256 -9.15 -8.63 3.25
N GLN A 257 -9.48 -7.48 3.85
CA GLN A 257 -10.78 -7.24 4.50
C GLN A 257 -11.89 -7.16 3.46
#